data_AF-A0A2N7Z400-F1
#
_entry.id   AF-A0A2N7Z400-F1
#
_cell.length_a   1.000
_cell.length_b   1.000
_cell.length_c   1.000
_cell.angle_alpha   90.00
_cell.angle_beta   90.00
_cell.angle_gamma   90.00
#
_symmetry.space_group_name_H-M   'P 1'
#
loop_
_entity.id
_entity.type
_entity.pdbx_description
1 polymer ?
#
loop_
_entity_poly.entity_id
_entity_poly.type
_entity_poly.pdbx_seq_one_letter_code
_entity_poly.pdbx_strand_id
1 'polypeptide(L)'
;MTLDTPRTLHLSVLCADPSAMALRFSSVAADAQGFQFGRQGRFTLNLRQAQVDGRPVSWQSDDTSSGQLLPGRTLYASASGTPVMGRRLTAQVEVTVQLPANALAVPRETLLEGHGQFELVSPAVP
;
A
#
# COMPACT_ATOMS: atom_id res chain seq x y z
N MET A 1 -12.72 -6.97 -14.59
CA MET A 1 -13.63 -5.84 -14.30
C MET A 1 -13.14 -5.16 -13.04
N THR A 2 -13.04 -3.83 -13.04
CA THR A 2 -12.74 -3.05 -11.83
C THR A 2 -14.06 -2.72 -11.13
N LEU A 3 -14.12 -2.84 -9.81
CA LEU A 3 -15.32 -2.45 -9.06
C LEU A 3 -15.39 -0.91 -8.97
N ASP A 4 -16.58 -0.34 -9.22
CA ASP A 4 -16.78 1.08 -9.57
C ASP A 4 -16.44 2.11 -8.48
N THR A 5 -16.09 1.69 -7.26
CA THR A 5 -15.72 2.64 -6.19
C THR A 5 -14.53 2.13 -5.38
N PRO A 6 -13.35 2.78 -5.51
CA PRO A 6 -12.22 2.46 -4.65
C PRO A 6 -12.56 2.82 -3.20
N ARG A 7 -12.00 2.05 -2.26
CA ARG A 7 -12.14 2.29 -0.83
C ARG A 7 -10.92 3.04 -0.35
N THR A 8 -11.12 4.11 0.41
CA THR A 8 -10.01 4.87 1.00
C THR A 8 -9.95 4.63 2.49
N LEU A 9 -8.75 4.35 2.99
CA LEU A 9 -8.45 4.19 4.42
C LEU A 9 -7.29 5.10 4.83
N HIS A 10 -7.28 5.53 6.09
CA HIS A 10 -6.24 6.40 6.62
C HIS A 10 -5.21 5.59 7.40
N LEU A 11 -3.95 5.67 6.99
CA LEU A 11 -2.82 5.07 7.69
C LEU A 11 -2.16 6.12 8.58
N SER A 12 -1.88 5.75 9.83
CA SER A 12 -1.07 6.54 10.76
C SER A 12 -0.09 5.62 11.47
N VAL A 13 1.20 5.92 11.36
CA VAL A 13 2.29 5.21 12.04
C VAL A 13 2.98 6.18 12.98
N LEU A 14 3.23 5.74 14.21
CA LEU A 14 3.94 6.52 15.24
C LEU A 14 5.14 5.71 15.73
N CYS A 15 6.33 6.30 15.66
CA CYS A 15 7.59 5.74 16.13
C CYS A 15 8.01 6.41 17.44
N ALA A 16 8.65 5.66 18.33
CA ALA A 16 9.20 6.20 19.58
C ALA A 16 10.36 7.17 19.30
N ASP A 17 11.28 6.76 18.41
CA ASP A 17 12.43 7.55 17.97
C ASP A 17 12.31 7.94 16.49
N PRO A 18 12.95 9.05 16.07
CA PRO A 18 13.02 9.42 14.67
C PRO A 18 13.57 8.26 13.83
N SER A 19 12.77 7.77 12.88
CA SER A 19 13.05 6.57 12.08
C SER A 19 12.85 6.84 10.61
N ALA A 20 13.49 6.03 9.75
CA ALA A 20 13.28 6.10 8.32
C ALA A 20 11.85 5.68 8.00
N MET A 21 11.16 6.47 7.19
CA MET A 21 9.76 6.23 6.89
C MET A 21 9.64 5.41 5.60
N ALA A 22 9.83 4.10 5.70
CA ALA A 22 9.64 3.17 4.59
C ALA A 22 8.47 2.22 4.88
N LEU A 23 7.60 2.02 3.91
CA LEU A 23 6.39 1.22 4.05
C LEU A 23 6.40 0.04 3.09
N ARG A 24 6.04 -1.12 3.60
CA ARG A 24 5.73 -2.32 2.81
C ARG A 24 4.33 -2.78 3.15
N PHE A 25 3.67 -3.42 2.19
CA PHE A 25 2.48 -4.22 2.45
C PHE A 25 2.77 -5.70 2.22
N SER A 26 2.55 -6.51 3.24
CA SER A 26 2.79 -7.96 3.20
C SER A 26 1.46 -8.70 3.09
N SER A 27 1.33 -9.49 2.04
CA SER A 27 0.16 -10.33 1.74
C SER A 27 0.53 -11.36 0.66
N VAL A 28 -0.40 -12.27 0.35
CA VAL A 28 -0.28 -13.17 -0.80
C VAL A 28 -0.37 -12.34 -2.09
N ALA A 29 0.65 -12.44 -2.93
CA ALA A 29 0.66 -11.81 -4.25
C ALA A 29 -0.36 -12.50 -5.17
N ALA A 30 -1.18 -11.71 -5.87
CA ALA A 30 -1.95 -12.23 -7.01
C ALA A 30 -1.06 -12.33 -8.27
N ASP A 31 -0.15 -11.37 -8.42
CA ASP A 31 0.91 -11.29 -9.43
C ASP A 31 1.91 -10.19 -9.04
N ALA A 32 2.73 -9.72 -9.96
CA ALA A 32 3.68 -8.63 -9.71
C ALA A 32 3.04 -7.25 -9.47
N GLN A 33 1.73 -7.09 -9.69
CA GLN A 33 1.05 -5.79 -9.72
C GLN A 33 0.00 -5.62 -8.61
N GLY A 34 -0.32 -6.68 -7.86
CA GLY A 34 -1.21 -6.56 -6.71
C GLY A 34 -1.37 -7.83 -5.90
N PHE A 35 -2.28 -7.75 -4.94
CA PHE A 35 -2.46 -8.74 -3.88
C PHE A 35 -3.74 -9.54 -4.11
N GLN A 36 -3.79 -10.77 -3.59
CA GLN A 36 -4.91 -11.68 -3.78
C GLN A 36 -6.21 -11.16 -3.13
N PHE A 37 -7.30 -11.16 -3.89
CA PHE A 37 -8.65 -10.86 -3.40
C PHE A 37 -9.58 -12.05 -3.67
N GLY A 38 -9.99 -12.77 -2.64
CA GLY A 38 -10.68 -14.05 -2.78
C GLY A 38 -9.85 -15.06 -3.58
N ARG A 39 -10.52 -15.91 -4.38
CA ARG A 39 -9.84 -16.97 -5.14
C ARG A 39 -9.28 -16.55 -6.49
N GLN A 40 -9.85 -15.50 -7.09
CA GLN A 40 -9.60 -15.14 -8.50
C GLN A 40 -9.44 -13.63 -8.72
N GLY A 41 -9.66 -12.82 -7.68
CA GLY A 41 -9.54 -11.38 -7.76
C GLY A 41 -8.17 -10.88 -7.35
N ARG A 42 -7.98 -9.59 -7.58
CA ARG A 42 -6.82 -8.81 -7.15
C ARG A 42 -7.29 -7.54 -6.47
N PHE A 43 -6.51 -7.04 -5.53
CA PHE A 43 -6.59 -5.66 -5.11
C PHE A 43 -5.23 -4.96 -5.22
N THR A 44 -5.27 -3.67 -5.52
CA THR A 44 -4.10 -2.79 -5.59
C THR A 44 -4.19 -1.71 -4.53
N LEU A 45 -3.05 -1.30 -4.01
CA LEU A 45 -2.93 -0.29 -2.96
C LEU A 45 -2.12 0.89 -3.48
N ASN A 46 -2.66 2.10 -3.35
CA ASN A 46 -2.01 3.33 -3.78
C ASN A 46 -1.99 4.34 -2.64
N LEU A 47 -0.79 4.77 -2.23
CA LEU A 47 -0.59 5.74 -1.18
C LEU A 47 -0.70 7.16 -1.73
N ARG A 48 -1.49 7.99 -1.06
CA ARG A 48 -1.79 9.38 -1.44
C ARG A 48 -1.63 10.30 -0.23
N GLN A 49 -1.40 11.58 -0.51
CA GLN A 49 -1.39 12.65 0.49
C GLN A 49 -0.51 12.34 1.72
N ALA A 50 0.66 11.77 1.48
CA ALA A 50 1.54 11.35 2.56
C ALA A 50 2.21 12.55 3.24
N GLN A 51 2.37 12.45 4.56
CA GLN A 51 3.06 13.45 5.38
C GLN A 51 3.95 12.76 6.40
N VAL A 52 5.14 13.34 6.64
CA VAL A 52 6.01 12.98 7.77
C VAL A 52 6.11 14.17 8.69
N ASP A 53 5.75 13.99 9.95
CA ASP A 53 5.70 15.03 10.99
C ASP A 53 4.90 16.28 10.55
N GLY A 54 3.85 16.07 9.74
CA GLY A 54 2.98 17.11 9.20
C GLY A 54 3.49 17.80 7.93
N ARG A 55 4.65 17.40 7.40
CA ARG A 55 5.22 17.93 6.15
C ARG A 55 4.91 17.00 4.98
N PRO A 56 4.41 17.48 3.84
CA PRO A 56 4.16 16.65 2.67
C PRO A 56 5.43 15.95 2.17
N VAL A 57 5.28 14.68 1.76
CA VAL A 57 6.36 13.85 1.20
C VAL A 57 5.87 13.13 -0.06
N SER A 58 6.81 12.73 -0.92
CA SER A 58 6.56 11.84 -2.05
C SER A 58 7.02 10.42 -1.77
N TRP A 59 6.39 9.44 -2.41
CA TRP A 59 6.82 8.05 -2.37
C TRP A 59 7.82 7.74 -3.47
N GLN A 60 8.85 6.98 -3.12
CA GLN A 60 9.83 6.45 -4.05
C GLN A 60 10.00 4.94 -3.87
N SER A 61 10.16 4.26 -4.99
CA SER A 61 10.70 2.91 -5.09
C SER A 61 12.01 2.95 -5.86
N ASP A 62 12.78 1.85 -5.81
CA ASP A 62 14.07 1.74 -6.51
C ASP A 62 13.98 2.06 -8.01
N ASP A 63 12.84 1.78 -8.66
CA ASP A 63 12.67 1.92 -10.11
C ASP A 63 11.80 3.12 -10.52
N THR A 64 10.91 3.61 -9.65
CA THR A 64 9.91 4.65 -10.01
C THR A 64 9.48 5.51 -8.82
N SER A 65 9.12 6.77 -9.10
CA SER A 65 8.34 7.60 -8.17
C SER A 65 6.85 7.23 -8.28
N SER A 66 6.41 6.28 -7.48
CA SER A 66 5.03 5.81 -7.42
C SER A 66 4.60 5.61 -5.97
N GLY A 67 3.33 5.92 -5.67
CA GLY A 67 2.69 5.58 -4.39
C GLY A 67 2.17 4.14 -4.35
N GLN A 68 2.34 3.36 -5.42
CA GLN A 68 1.79 2.01 -5.51
C GLN A 68 2.60 1.01 -4.69
N LEU A 69 1.93 0.38 -3.72
CA LEU A 69 2.51 -0.73 -2.98
C LEU A 69 2.40 -2.00 -3.82
N LEU A 70 3.56 -2.57 -4.16
CA LEU A 70 3.67 -3.78 -4.95
C LEU A 70 4.14 -4.96 -4.07
N PRO A 71 3.73 -6.20 -4.38
CA PRO A 71 4.20 -7.37 -3.64
C PRO A 71 5.73 -7.45 -3.59
N GLY A 72 6.27 -7.65 -2.38
CA GLY A 72 7.71 -7.77 -2.14
C GLY A 72 8.51 -6.46 -2.26
N ARG A 73 7.87 -5.32 -2.51
CA ARG A 73 8.55 -4.03 -2.65
C ARG A 73 8.29 -3.12 -1.45
N THR A 74 9.24 -2.21 -1.23
CA THR A 74 9.19 -1.18 -0.18
C THR A 74 9.13 0.18 -0.84
N LEU A 75 8.31 1.08 -0.28
CA LEU A 75 8.28 2.49 -0.66
C LEU A 75 8.90 3.34 0.43
N TYR A 76 9.75 4.30 0.05
CA TYR A 76 10.39 5.23 0.95
C TYR A 76 9.72 6.60 0.84
N ALA A 77 9.36 7.20 1.97
CA ALA A 77 8.96 8.59 2.03
C ALA A 77 10.18 9.47 1.76
N SER A 78 10.01 10.45 0.88
CA SER A 78 11.09 11.31 0.40
C SER A 78 10.65 12.76 0.34
N ALA A 79 11.61 13.67 0.53
CA ALA A 79 11.48 15.09 0.22
C ALA A 79 12.48 15.41 -0.88
N SER A 80 11.99 15.89 -2.03
CA SER A 80 12.82 16.17 -3.22
C SER A 80 13.71 14.98 -3.63
N GLY A 81 13.17 13.77 -3.48
CA GLY A 81 13.84 12.52 -3.83
C GLY A 81 14.92 12.04 -2.86
N THR A 82 15.05 12.67 -1.69
CA THR A 82 15.91 12.19 -0.61
C THR A 82 15.03 11.54 0.48
N PRO A 83 15.34 10.31 0.95
CA PRO A 83 14.61 9.68 2.05
C PRO A 83 14.57 10.57 3.30
N VAL A 84 13.43 10.59 3.99
CA VAL A 84 13.25 11.38 5.21
C VAL A 84 13.13 10.51 6.47
N MET A 85 13.52 11.09 7.59
CA MET A 85 13.34 10.54 8.93
C MET A 85 12.25 11.33 9.65
N GLY A 86 11.50 10.69 10.55
CA GLY A 86 10.52 11.38 11.39
C GLY A 86 9.94 10.50 12.47
N ARG A 87 8.92 10.98 13.19
CA ARG A 87 8.23 10.19 14.23
C ARG A 87 6.82 9.78 13.84
N ARG A 88 6.14 10.57 13.01
CA ARG A 88 4.77 10.30 12.59
C ARG A 88 4.65 10.31 11.07
N LEU A 89 4.20 9.20 10.50
CA LEU A 89 3.81 9.10 9.09
C LEU A 89 2.30 9.00 8.99
N THR A 90 1.70 9.82 8.14
CA THR A 90 0.29 9.67 7.74
C THR A 90 0.17 9.55 6.23
N ALA A 91 -0.82 8.78 5.76
CA ALA A 91 -1.16 8.67 4.35
C ALA A 91 -2.61 8.21 4.16
N GLN A 92 -3.18 8.53 3.01
CA GLN A 92 -4.38 7.84 2.53
C GLN A 92 -3.96 6.64 1.71
N VAL A 93 -4.63 5.51 1.90
CA VAL A 93 -4.48 4.32 1.06
C VAL A 93 -5.75 4.15 0.27
N GLU A 94 -5.63 4.26 -1.04
CA GLU A 94 -6.68 3.95 -2.00
C GLU A 94 -6.58 2.47 -2.36
N VAL A 95 -7.69 1.75 -2.20
CA VAL A 95 -7.83 0.32 -2.46
C VAL A 95 -8.75 0.13 -3.64
N THR A 96 -8.22 -0.46 -4.71
CA THR A 96 -8.98 -0.79 -5.92
C THR A 96 -9.02 -2.29 -6.09
N VAL A 97 -10.21 -2.84 -6.31
CA VAL A 97 -10.43 -4.28 -6.50
C VAL A 97 -10.75 -4.57 -7.95
N GLN A 98 -10.13 -5.62 -8.49
CA GLN A 98 -10.43 -6.18 -9.80
C GLN A 98 -10.85 -7.64 -9.67
N LEU A 99 -11.97 -7.99 -10.27
CA LEU A 99 -12.49 -9.36 -10.37
C LEU A 99 -12.72 -9.73 -11.83
N PRO A 100 -12.38 -10.96 -12.25
CA PRO A 100 -12.77 -11.43 -13.56
C PRO A 100 -14.28 -11.69 -13.58
N ALA A 101 -14.94 -11.52 -14.74
CA ALA A 101 -16.40 -11.57 -14.82
C ALA A 101 -16.99 -12.92 -14.38
N ASN A 102 -16.28 -14.02 -14.64
CA ASN A 102 -16.68 -15.35 -14.20
C ASN A 102 -16.63 -15.53 -12.67
N ALA A 103 -15.82 -14.75 -11.94
CA ALA A 103 -15.80 -14.78 -10.48
C ALA A 103 -17.07 -14.15 -9.86
N LEU A 104 -17.82 -13.37 -10.64
CA LEU A 104 -19.10 -12.79 -10.23
C LEU A 104 -20.28 -13.73 -10.46
N ALA A 105 -20.10 -14.80 -11.24
CA ALA A 105 -21.12 -15.82 -11.47
C ALA A 105 -21.21 -16.78 -10.29
N VAL A 106 -21.71 -16.29 -9.15
CA VAL A 106 -21.87 -17.07 -7.92
C VAL A 106 -23.33 -17.52 -7.75
N PRO A 107 -23.58 -18.76 -7.31
CA PRO A 107 -24.94 -19.26 -7.12
C PRO A 107 -25.63 -18.66 -5.89
N ARG A 108 -24.86 -18.11 -4.95
CA ARG A 108 -25.30 -17.47 -3.71
C ARG A 108 -24.34 -16.33 -3.35
N GLU A 109 -24.80 -15.41 -2.50
CA GLU A 109 -23.95 -14.37 -1.91
C GLU A 109 -22.67 -15.00 -1.34
N THR A 110 -21.53 -14.42 -1.71
CA THR A 110 -20.21 -14.93 -1.36
C THR A 110 -19.36 -13.78 -0.86
N LEU A 111 -18.82 -13.91 0.35
CA LEU A 111 -17.85 -12.97 0.89
C LEU A 111 -16.51 -13.16 0.19
N LEU A 112 -15.95 -12.06 -0.33
CA LEU A 112 -14.61 -11.99 -0.90
C LEU A 112 -13.76 -11.10 -0.03
N GLU A 113 -12.58 -11.58 0.33
CA GLU A 113 -11.68 -10.88 1.24
C GLU A 113 -10.29 -10.73 0.64
N GLY A 114 -9.65 -9.61 0.99
CA GLY A 114 -8.22 -9.41 0.84
C GLY A 114 -7.63 -9.22 2.22
N HIS A 115 -6.53 -9.90 2.51
CA HIS A 115 -5.85 -9.86 3.80
C HIS A 115 -4.47 -9.23 3.63
N GLY A 116 -3.89 -8.69 4.71
CA GLY A 116 -2.51 -8.24 4.70
C GLY A 116 -2.19 -7.24 5.80
N GLN A 117 -0.93 -6.82 5.85
CA GLN A 117 -0.42 -5.94 6.89
C GLN A 117 0.47 -4.84 6.31
N PHE A 118 0.31 -3.63 6.84
CA PHE A 118 1.23 -2.54 6.61
C PHE A 118 2.37 -2.64 7.62
N GLU A 119 3.60 -2.64 7.11
CA GLU A 119 4.81 -2.73 7.92
C GLU A 119 5.67 -1.50 7.67
N LEU A 120 6.08 -0.85 8.76
CA LEU A 120 7.17 0.11 8.69
C LEU A 120 8.49 -0.66 8.62
N VAL A 121 9.21 -0.52 7.52
CA VAL A 121 10.50 -1.18 7.32
C VAL A 121 11.60 -0.21 7.72
N SER A 122 12.29 -0.49 8.83
CA SER A 122 13.53 0.20 9.14
C SER A 122 14.60 -0.35 8.19
N PRO A 123 15.24 0.47 7.33
CA PRO A 123 16.43 0.02 6.63
C PRO A 123 17.48 -0.34 7.69
N ALA A 124 18.20 -1.45 7.48
CA ALA A 124 19.32 -1.78 8.33
C ALA A 124 20.29 -0.59 8.35
N VAL A 125 20.67 -0.15 9.55
CA VAL A 125 21.76 0.82 9.72
C VAL A 125 23.01 0.15 9.12
N PRO A 126 23.71 0.78 8.16
CA PRO A 126 24.97 0.27 7.64
C PRO A 126 26.02 0.05 8.74
#